data_AF-A0A1V0R3N9-F1
#
_entry.id   AF-A0A1V0R3N9-F1
#
_cell.length_a   1.000
_cell.length_b   1.000
_cell.length_c   1.000
_cell.angle_alpha   90.00
_cell.angle_beta   90.00
_cell.angle_gamma   90.00
#
_symmetry.space_group_name_H-M   'P 1'
#
loop_
_entity.id
_entity.type
_entity.pdbx_description
1 polymer ?
#
loop_
_entity_poly.entity_id
_entity_poly.type
_entity_poly.pdbx_seq_one_letter_code
_entity_poly.pdbx_strand_id
1 'polypeptide(L)'
;MRSSNPVFSRRGFSRDNGGYAGFDAQPQQAGTNPYATNPYATDPATGMPQAPARANVMTIDDVVSRTAMTLGTLIVTAALSWALLPVDPDNLGMSYGIAIGAGLIAFVLVIIQSFKSKPVPGLILAYAAFEGVFLGVLSAAVSTYIGPGVVMQAVMGTMCVFAAVLFAYKMRWIRVTRRFYGFVMAATLGFILLMLVNSLFAIFGGGDGLGFRSGGLGLLFGAIGVILGACFLALDFKQVEDGIAYGAPREEAWLGAFALTMTLVWIYVEMLRIFSILSGDD
;
A
#
# COMPACT_ATOMS: atom_id res chain seq x y z
N MET A 1 47.40 31.23 -37.43
CA MET A 1 46.85 30.93 -38.77
C MET A 1 45.35 30.74 -38.62
N ARG A 2 44.53 31.66 -39.17
CA ARG A 2 43.06 31.63 -39.03
C ARG A 2 42.49 30.62 -40.03
N SER A 3 41.83 29.56 -39.56
CA SER A 3 41.12 28.62 -40.43
C SER A 3 39.70 29.14 -40.70
N SER A 4 39.38 29.34 -41.97
CA SER A 4 38.07 29.77 -42.49
C SER A 4 37.10 28.60 -42.62
N ASN A 5 37.06 27.72 -41.61
CA ASN A 5 36.17 26.57 -41.60
C ASN A 5 34.95 26.84 -40.70
N PRO A 6 33.74 27.02 -41.27
CA PRO A 6 32.53 27.39 -40.53
C PRO A 6 32.03 26.32 -39.56
N VAL A 7 32.58 25.10 -39.62
CA VAL A 7 32.28 24.01 -38.67
C VAL A 7 32.92 24.27 -37.31
N PHE A 8 34.04 24.99 -37.25
CA PHE A 8 34.77 25.25 -36.01
C PHE A 8 34.45 26.61 -35.37
N SER A 9 33.81 27.54 -36.11
CA SER A 9 33.28 28.78 -35.55
C SER A 9 31.88 28.62 -34.91
N ARG A 10 31.16 27.54 -35.25
CA ARG A 10 29.78 27.31 -34.78
C ARG A 10 29.68 26.50 -33.49
N ARG A 11 30.79 25.95 -32.99
CA ARG A 11 30.89 25.26 -31.68
C ARG A 11 31.91 26.02 -30.85
N GLY A 12 31.43 26.93 -30.01
CA GLY A 12 32.18 27.95 -29.26
C GLY A 12 33.27 27.43 -28.34
N PHE A 13 34.34 26.87 -28.91
CA PHE A 13 35.61 26.63 -28.26
C PHE A 13 36.57 27.75 -28.65
N SER A 14 36.32 28.94 -28.10
CA SER A 14 37.30 30.02 -28.03
C SER A 14 37.33 30.48 -26.58
N ARG A 15 38.43 30.15 -25.91
CA ARG A 15 38.75 30.57 -24.56
C ARG A 15 39.31 31.99 -24.68
N ASP A 16 38.46 33.00 -24.55
CA ASP A 16 38.91 34.39 -24.39
C ASP A 16 38.71 34.85 -22.95
N ASN A 17 39.86 35.12 -22.35
CA ASN A 17 40.10 35.80 -21.10
C ASN A 17 40.08 37.32 -21.37
N GLY A 18 39.27 38.09 -20.65
CA GLY A 18 39.31 39.55 -20.72
C GLY A 18 38.00 40.20 -20.26
N GLY A 19 37.97 40.67 -19.02
CA GLY A 19 36.77 41.12 -18.33
C GLY A 19 36.26 42.53 -18.66
N TYR A 20 35.15 42.88 -18.03
CA TYR A 20 34.93 44.14 -17.29
C TYR A 20 33.67 44.00 -16.43
N ALA A 21 33.81 44.28 -15.14
CA ALA A 21 32.73 44.34 -14.17
C ALA A 21 31.92 45.63 -14.37
N GLY A 22 30.59 45.51 -14.49
CA GLY A 22 29.64 46.61 -14.47
C GLY A 22 28.64 46.38 -13.34
N PHE A 23 28.79 47.18 -12.29
CA PHE A 23 27.95 47.24 -11.10
C PHE A 23 26.79 48.19 -11.39
N ASP A 24 25.57 47.68 -11.48
CA ASP A 24 24.35 48.43 -11.16
C ASP A 24 23.22 47.46 -10.82
N ALA A 25 22.75 47.58 -9.58
CA ALA A 25 21.69 46.77 -9.02
C ALA A 25 20.37 47.55 -9.04
N GLN A 26 19.31 46.95 -9.61
CA GLN A 26 17.96 47.10 -9.09
C GLN A 26 17.24 45.74 -9.10
N PRO A 27 16.59 45.34 -7.98
CA PRO A 27 15.95 44.04 -7.83
C PRO A 27 14.54 44.08 -8.43
N GLN A 28 14.38 43.58 -9.65
CA GLN A 28 13.05 43.43 -10.23
C GLN A 28 12.43 42.10 -9.79
N GLN A 29 11.68 42.23 -8.69
CA GLN A 29 10.55 41.43 -8.21
C GLN A 29 10.23 40.20 -9.07
N ALA A 30 10.47 39.02 -8.47
CA ALA A 30 10.15 37.71 -9.03
C ALA A 30 8.63 37.56 -9.27
N GLY A 31 8.19 37.94 -10.46
CA GLY A 31 6.91 37.54 -11.00
C GLY A 31 6.95 36.05 -11.31
N THR A 32 6.14 35.27 -10.60
CA THR A 32 5.94 33.85 -10.83
C THR A 32 5.36 33.66 -12.23
N ASN A 33 6.21 33.35 -13.20
CA ASN A 33 5.82 33.19 -14.60
C ASN A 33 5.09 31.85 -14.78
N PRO A 34 3.77 31.82 -15.07
CA PRO A 34 2.98 30.57 -15.12
C PRO A 34 3.29 29.70 -16.35
N TYR A 35 4.16 30.17 -17.25
CA TYR A 35 4.54 29.52 -18.51
C TYR A 35 5.98 28.98 -18.52
N ALA A 36 6.62 28.85 -17.35
CA ALA A 36 7.97 28.27 -17.25
C ALA A 36 8.05 26.77 -17.63
N THR A 37 6.92 26.13 -17.96
CA THR A 37 6.86 24.75 -18.47
C THR A 37 7.11 24.71 -19.98
N ASN A 38 8.15 25.39 -20.46
CA ASN A 38 8.55 25.31 -21.86
C ASN A 38 9.66 24.24 -21.99
N PRO A 39 9.41 23.07 -22.61
CA PRO A 39 10.38 21.95 -22.66
C PRO A 39 11.69 22.25 -23.42
N TYR A 40 11.79 23.45 -24.01
CA TYR A 40 12.94 23.94 -24.76
C TYR A 40 13.63 25.13 -24.09
N ALA A 41 13.27 25.48 -22.85
CA ALA A 41 13.94 26.53 -22.11
C ALA A 41 15.41 26.11 -21.85
N THR A 42 16.34 26.87 -22.42
CA THR A 42 17.78 26.73 -22.17
C THR A 42 18.14 27.52 -20.93
N ASP A 43 18.90 26.91 -20.01
CA ASP A 43 19.40 27.57 -18.80
C ASP A 43 20.28 28.79 -19.19
N PRO A 44 19.95 30.02 -18.74
CA PRO A 44 20.72 31.23 -19.06
C PRO A 44 22.19 31.17 -18.63
N ALA A 45 22.55 30.32 -17.66
CA ALA A 45 23.90 30.21 -17.13
C ALA A 45 24.78 29.18 -17.87
N THR A 46 24.17 28.19 -18.54
CA THR A 46 24.92 27.06 -19.12
C THR A 46 24.62 26.80 -20.60
N GLY A 47 23.56 27.38 -21.17
CA GLY A 47 23.20 27.24 -22.59
C GLY A 47 22.80 25.82 -23.01
N MET A 48 22.62 24.91 -22.05
CA MET A 48 22.19 23.54 -22.27
C MET A 48 20.66 23.46 -22.18
N PRO A 49 20.00 22.55 -22.93
CA PRO A 49 18.59 22.26 -22.70
C PRO A 49 18.39 21.89 -21.24
N GLN A 50 17.52 22.57 -20.51
CA GLN A 50 17.13 22.09 -19.18
C GLN A 50 16.54 20.70 -19.37
N ALA A 51 17.18 19.67 -18.80
CA ALA A 51 16.56 18.36 -18.70
C ALA A 51 15.19 18.58 -18.03
N PRO A 52 14.08 18.14 -18.64
CA PRO A 52 12.76 18.35 -18.07
C PRO A 52 12.80 17.86 -16.62
N ALA A 53 12.40 18.72 -15.69
CA ALA A 53 12.36 18.35 -14.28
C ALA A 53 11.64 16.99 -14.19
N ARG A 54 12.24 16.01 -13.51
CA ARG A 54 11.64 14.70 -13.21
C ARG A 54 10.45 14.87 -12.24
N ALA A 55 9.53 15.78 -12.54
CA ALA A 55 8.44 16.20 -11.66
C ALA A 55 7.41 15.09 -11.39
N ASN A 56 7.51 13.97 -12.11
CA ASN A 56 6.55 12.87 -12.07
C ASN A 56 7.17 11.52 -11.69
N VAL A 57 8.35 11.49 -11.04
CA VAL A 57 8.91 10.23 -10.53
C VAL A 57 8.40 9.93 -9.13
N MET A 58 8.18 8.66 -8.85
CA MET A 58 7.76 8.12 -7.56
C MET A 58 8.85 8.34 -6.50
N THR A 59 8.45 8.84 -5.34
CA THR A 59 9.33 9.06 -4.17
C THR A 59 8.85 8.26 -2.96
N ILE A 60 9.70 8.11 -1.94
CA ILE A 60 9.30 7.49 -0.66
C ILE A 60 8.18 8.30 0.00
N ASP A 61 8.30 9.63 0.01
CA ASP A 61 7.30 10.52 0.61
C ASP A 61 5.93 10.39 -0.07
N ASP A 62 5.92 10.14 -1.38
CA ASP A 62 4.71 9.85 -2.13
C ASP A 62 4.03 8.56 -1.69
N VAL A 63 4.79 7.52 -1.39
CA VAL A 63 4.24 6.24 -0.91
C VAL A 63 3.76 6.37 0.53
N VAL A 64 4.55 7.00 1.39
CA VAL A 64 4.22 7.18 2.80
C VAL A 64 2.94 8.01 2.93
N SER A 65 2.83 9.14 2.22
CA SER A 65 1.64 9.98 2.26
C SER A 65 0.39 9.25 1.75
N ARG A 66 0.48 8.49 0.65
CA ARG A 66 -0.64 7.72 0.11
C ARG A 66 -1.04 6.56 1.02
N THR A 67 -0.06 5.87 1.59
CA THR A 67 -0.32 4.80 2.57
C THR A 67 -0.98 5.35 3.84
N ALA A 68 -0.56 6.53 4.30
CA ALA A 68 -1.20 7.21 5.42
C ALA A 68 -2.64 7.65 5.07
N MET A 69 -2.90 8.11 3.85
CA MET A 69 -4.26 8.45 3.40
C MET A 69 -5.16 7.21 3.32
N THR A 70 -4.68 6.10 2.75
CA THR A 70 -5.46 4.87 2.62
C THR A 70 -5.71 4.20 3.96
N LEU A 71 -4.68 4.03 4.80
CA LEU A 71 -4.83 3.49 6.15
C LEU A 71 -5.66 4.43 7.03
N GLY A 72 -5.46 5.74 6.94
CA GLY A 72 -6.27 6.72 7.68
C GLY A 72 -7.74 6.63 7.32
N THR A 73 -8.07 6.51 6.03
CA THR A 73 -9.44 6.31 5.56
C THR A 73 -10.04 5.02 6.11
N LEU A 74 -9.27 3.92 6.07
CA LEU A 74 -9.68 2.63 6.60
C LEU A 74 -9.94 2.69 8.12
N ILE A 75 -9.02 3.28 8.89
CA ILE A 75 -9.15 3.39 10.35
C ILE A 75 -10.36 4.25 10.73
N VAL A 76 -10.55 5.39 10.06
CA VAL A 76 -11.70 6.27 10.33
C VAL A 76 -13.01 5.54 10.03
N THR A 77 -13.10 4.85 8.90
CA THR A 77 -14.32 4.11 8.53
C THR A 77 -14.55 2.88 9.41
N ALA A 78 -13.49 2.22 9.87
CA ALA A 78 -13.58 1.13 10.86
C ALA A 78 -14.06 1.64 12.22
N ALA A 79 -13.53 2.77 12.70
CA ALA A 79 -13.96 3.37 13.95
C ALA A 79 -15.42 3.86 13.89
N LEU A 80 -15.81 4.49 12.77
CA LEU A 80 -17.18 4.95 12.54
C LEU A 80 -18.16 3.77 12.45
N SER A 81 -17.81 2.72 11.73
CA SER A 81 -18.68 1.53 11.64
C SER A 81 -18.79 0.81 12.98
N TRP A 82 -17.70 0.68 13.74
CA TRP A 82 -17.77 0.11 15.09
C TRP A 82 -18.67 0.95 16.02
N ALA A 83 -18.61 2.27 15.96
CA ALA A 83 -19.42 3.14 16.81
C ALA A 83 -20.90 3.24 16.37
N LEU A 84 -21.17 3.24 15.06
CA LEU A 84 -22.50 3.49 14.49
C LEU A 84 -23.27 2.21 14.17
N LEU A 85 -22.60 1.06 14.06
CA LEU A 85 -23.20 -0.24 13.75
C LEU A 85 -22.92 -1.25 14.87
N PRO A 86 -23.44 -1.03 16.08
CA PRO A 86 -23.34 -2.02 17.14
C PRO A 86 -24.07 -3.31 16.71
N VAL A 87 -23.43 -4.45 16.98
CA VAL A 87 -23.97 -5.77 16.61
C VAL A 87 -24.98 -6.18 17.67
N ASP A 88 -26.26 -5.89 17.42
CA ASP A 88 -27.34 -6.32 18.30
C ASP A 88 -27.66 -7.83 18.15
N PRO A 89 -27.82 -8.58 19.26
CA PRO A 89 -28.17 -10.00 19.26
C PRO A 89 -29.52 -10.32 18.58
N ASP A 90 -30.43 -9.35 18.49
CA ASP A 90 -31.75 -9.54 17.90
C ASP A 90 -31.76 -9.39 16.36
N ASN A 91 -30.70 -8.82 15.78
CA ASN A 91 -30.59 -8.52 14.35
C ASN A 91 -29.27 -9.01 13.73
N LEU A 92 -28.78 -10.21 14.12
CA LEU A 92 -27.57 -10.80 13.55
C LEU A 92 -27.57 -10.78 12.00
N GLY A 93 -28.72 -11.09 11.39
CA GLY A 93 -28.84 -11.12 9.92
C GLY A 93 -28.54 -9.78 9.24
N MET A 94 -28.87 -8.66 9.89
CA MET A 94 -28.61 -7.33 9.35
C MET A 94 -27.13 -6.96 9.51
N SER A 95 -26.53 -7.22 10.68
CA SER A 95 -25.12 -6.90 10.96
C SER A 95 -24.15 -7.75 10.12
N TYR A 96 -24.37 -9.06 10.03
CA TYR A 96 -23.59 -9.93 9.13
C TYR A 96 -23.87 -9.61 7.66
N GLY A 97 -25.09 -9.21 7.30
CA GLY A 97 -25.44 -8.76 5.95
C GLY A 97 -24.69 -7.50 5.53
N ILE A 98 -24.52 -6.53 6.44
CA ILE A 98 -23.75 -5.31 6.19
C ILE A 98 -22.26 -5.64 6.07
N ALA A 99 -21.71 -6.48 6.94
CA ALA A 99 -20.31 -6.91 6.83
C ALA A 99 -20.04 -7.64 5.50
N ILE A 100 -20.85 -8.65 5.17
CA ILE A 100 -20.70 -9.40 3.92
C ILE A 100 -20.88 -8.47 2.71
N GLY A 101 -21.86 -7.56 2.75
CA GLY A 101 -22.09 -6.57 1.70
C GLY A 101 -20.88 -5.64 1.51
N ALA A 102 -20.34 -5.09 2.59
CA ALA A 102 -19.16 -4.23 2.56
C ALA A 102 -17.92 -4.98 2.05
N GLY A 103 -17.69 -6.21 2.52
CA GLY A 103 -16.59 -7.06 2.07
C GLY A 103 -16.71 -7.47 0.60
N LEU A 104 -17.93 -7.73 0.10
CA LEU A 104 -18.16 -8.01 -1.32
C LEU A 104 -17.92 -6.78 -2.19
N ILE A 105 -18.36 -5.59 -1.75
CA ILE A 105 -18.08 -4.35 -2.46
C ILE A 105 -16.57 -4.10 -2.50
N ALA A 106 -15.88 -4.24 -1.36
CA ALA A 106 -14.43 -4.11 -1.30
C ALA A 106 -13.74 -5.10 -2.24
N PHE A 107 -14.14 -6.37 -2.25
CA PHE A 107 -13.63 -7.39 -3.15
C PHE A 107 -13.82 -7.04 -4.63
N VAL A 108 -15.01 -6.54 -5.01
CA VAL A 108 -15.27 -6.07 -6.38
C VAL A 108 -14.38 -4.88 -6.74
N LEU A 109 -14.19 -3.93 -5.83
CA LEU A 109 -13.32 -2.77 -6.05
C LEU A 109 -11.86 -3.18 -6.24
N VAL A 110 -11.38 -4.17 -5.49
CA VAL A 110 -10.04 -4.77 -5.70
C VAL A 110 -9.93 -5.33 -7.11
N ILE A 111 -10.90 -6.14 -7.54
CA ILE A 111 -10.89 -6.75 -8.88
C ILE A 111 -10.87 -5.67 -9.97
N ILE A 112 -11.73 -4.65 -9.84
CA ILE A 112 -11.78 -3.53 -10.80
C ILE A 112 -10.41 -2.82 -10.87
N GLN A 113 -9.78 -2.59 -9.71
CA GLN A 113 -8.47 -1.96 -9.66
C GLN A 113 -7.38 -2.87 -10.25
N SER A 114 -7.43 -4.19 -10.03
CA SER A 114 -6.48 -5.16 -10.61
C SER A 114 -6.53 -5.22 -12.14
N PHE A 115 -7.70 -5.01 -12.75
CA PHE A 115 -7.84 -4.97 -14.21
C PHE A 115 -7.41 -3.63 -14.83
N LYS A 116 -7.30 -2.56 -14.04
CA LYS A 116 -6.89 -1.24 -14.55
C LYS A 116 -5.37 -1.13 -14.58
N SER A 117 -4.83 -0.78 -15.74
CA SER A 117 -3.40 -0.52 -15.92
C SER A 117 -2.91 0.76 -15.27
N LYS A 118 -3.82 1.65 -14.83
CA LYS A 118 -3.48 2.89 -14.13
C LYS A 118 -4.13 2.91 -12.74
N PRO A 119 -3.40 3.35 -11.70
CA PRO A 119 -3.99 3.53 -10.38
C PRO A 119 -5.05 4.64 -10.41
N VAL A 120 -6.23 4.35 -9.86
CA VAL A 120 -7.29 5.34 -9.68
C VAL A 120 -7.42 5.63 -8.19
N PRO A 121 -6.97 6.81 -7.70
CA PRO A 121 -6.98 7.14 -6.28
C PRO A 121 -8.36 6.99 -5.63
N GLY A 122 -9.40 7.40 -6.35
CA GLY A 122 -10.78 7.28 -5.87
C GLY A 122 -11.23 5.83 -5.65
N LEU A 123 -10.80 4.88 -6.48
CA LEU A 123 -11.12 3.45 -6.29
C LEU A 123 -10.39 2.89 -5.07
N ILE A 124 -9.12 3.27 -4.89
CA ILE A 124 -8.29 2.79 -3.78
C ILE A 124 -8.81 3.32 -2.43
N LEU A 125 -9.21 4.59 -2.38
CA LEU A 125 -9.83 5.18 -1.19
C LEU A 125 -11.23 4.63 -0.93
N ALA A 126 -12.03 4.40 -1.97
CA ALA A 126 -13.33 3.73 -1.83
C ALA A 126 -13.16 2.30 -1.28
N TYR A 127 -12.21 1.54 -1.82
CA TYR A 127 -11.84 0.24 -1.28
C TYR A 127 -11.48 0.33 0.20
N ALA A 128 -10.57 1.24 0.58
CA ALA A 128 -10.15 1.42 1.97
C ALA A 128 -11.34 1.76 2.90
N ALA A 129 -12.30 2.55 2.41
CA ALA A 129 -13.50 2.90 3.15
C ALA A 129 -14.44 1.70 3.36
N PHE A 130 -14.74 0.92 2.31
CA PHE A 130 -15.60 -0.26 2.42
C PHE A 130 -14.93 -1.39 3.21
N GLU A 131 -13.63 -1.59 3.02
CA GLU A 131 -12.84 -2.54 3.81
C GLU A 131 -12.82 -2.12 5.28
N GLY A 132 -12.69 -0.83 5.59
CA GLY A 132 -12.80 -0.32 6.95
C GLY A 132 -14.16 -0.60 7.57
N VAL A 133 -15.26 -0.42 6.83
CA VAL A 133 -16.61 -0.79 7.31
C VAL A 133 -16.71 -2.28 7.60
N PHE A 134 -16.20 -3.14 6.71
CA PHE A 134 -16.16 -4.58 6.92
C PHE A 134 -15.40 -4.93 8.21
N LEU A 135 -14.21 -4.37 8.40
CA LEU A 135 -13.40 -4.60 9.58
C LEU A 135 -14.05 -4.07 10.85
N GLY A 136 -14.66 -2.88 10.84
CA GLY A 136 -15.30 -2.33 12.02
C GLY A 136 -16.49 -3.16 12.49
N VAL A 137 -17.31 -3.67 11.57
CA VAL A 137 -18.40 -4.60 11.92
C VAL A 137 -17.84 -5.94 12.41
N LEU A 138 -16.77 -6.45 11.80
CA LEU A 138 -16.08 -7.68 12.24
C LEU A 138 -15.50 -7.51 13.65
N SER A 139 -14.84 -6.39 13.93
CA SER A 139 -14.31 -6.05 15.25
C SER A 139 -15.43 -5.94 16.29
N ALA A 140 -16.54 -5.29 15.94
CA ALA A 140 -17.72 -5.18 16.81
C ALA A 140 -18.30 -6.56 17.14
N ALA A 141 -18.41 -7.44 16.15
CA ALA A 141 -18.85 -8.82 16.36
C ALA A 141 -17.91 -9.57 17.31
N VAL A 142 -16.61 -9.54 17.06
CA VAL A 142 -15.61 -10.21 17.93
C VAL A 142 -15.64 -9.64 19.35
N SER A 143 -15.74 -8.32 19.49
CA SER A 143 -15.83 -7.66 20.81
C SER A 143 -17.08 -8.08 21.59
N THR A 144 -18.19 -8.38 20.89
CA THR A 144 -19.47 -8.74 21.51
C THR A 144 -19.51 -10.21 21.92
N TYR A 145 -18.97 -11.11 21.08
CA TYR A 145 -19.07 -12.56 21.30
C TYR A 145 -17.90 -13.19 22.03
N ILE A 146 -16.73 -12.55 22.04
CA ILE A 146 -15.50 -13.14 22.60
C ILE A 146 -14.97 -12.26 23.72
N GLY A 147 -14.75 -10.98 23.42
CA GLY A 147 -14.40 -10.01 24.45
C GLY A 147 -13.72 -8.76 23.91
N PRO A 148 -13.85 -7.63 24.62
CA PRO A 148 -13.39 -6.32 24.15
C PRO A 148 -11.87 -6.18 24.00
N GLY A 149 -11.07 -7.04 24.64
CA GLY A 149 -9.60 -6.97 24.59
C GLY A 149 -8.95 -7.51 23.31
N VAL A 150 -9.62 -8.42 22.61
CA VAL A 150 -9.08 -9.18 21.47
C VAL A 150 -8.73 -8.25 20.30
N VAL A 151 -9.60 -7.27 20.03
CA VAL A 151 -9.43 -6.31 18.92
C VAL A 151 -8.16 -5.47 19.13
N MET A 152 -7.94 -4.98 20.35
CA MET A 152 -6.76 -4.15 20.65
C MET A 152 -5.47 -4.97 20.58
N GLN A 153 -5.48 -6.22 21.03
CA GLN A 153 -4.34 -7.14 20.89
C GLN A 153 -4.03 -7.42 19.41
N ALA A 154 -5.05 -7.62 18.58
CA ALA A 154 -4.86 -7.82 17.14
C ALA A 154 -4.24 -6.58 16.48
N VAL A 155 -4.70 -5.36 16.81
CA VAL A 155 -4.11 -4.11 16.30
C VAL A 155 -2.66 -3.93 16.77
N MET A 156 -2.36 -4.19 18.04
CA MET A 156 -0.97 -4.11 18.51
C MET A 156 -0.09 -5.15 17.81
N GLY A 157 -0.61 -6.36 17.64
CA GLY A 157 0.05 -7.45 16.95
C GLY A 157 0.40 -7.14 15.49
N THR A 158 -0.53 -6.55 14.74
CA THR A 158 -0.27 -6.14 13.34
C THR A 158 0.78 -5.06 13.27
N MET A 159 0.74 -4.08 14.17
CA MET A 159 1.74 -3.01 14.25
C MET A 159 3.12 -3.56 14.60
N CYS A 160 3.21 -4.54 15.51
CA CYS A 160 4.46 -5.23 15.83
C CYS A 160 5.01 -6.00 14.63
N VAL A 161 4.17 -6.76 13.90
CA VAL A 161 4.59 -7.49 12.69
C VAL A 161 5.07 -6.52 11.62
N PHE A 162 4.30 -5.46 11.35
CA PHE A 162 4.68 -4.43 10.38
C PHE A 162 6.00 -3.77 10.74
N ALA A 163 6.18 -3.33 11.99
CA ALA A 163 7.41 -2.70 12.45
C ALA A 163 8.61 -3.67 12.38
N ALA A 164 8.43 -4.93 12.76
CA ALA A 164 9.48 -5.95 12.72
C ALA A 164 9.93 -6.23 11.28
N VAL A 165 8.98 -6.39 10.34
CA VAL A 165 9.32 -6.61 8.92
C VAL A 165 9.96 -5.37 8.32
N LEU A 166 9.44 -4.17 8.62
CA LEU A 166 10.03 -2.91 8.16
C LEU A 166 11.47 -2.75 8.64
N PHE A 167 11.73 -3.06 9.90
CA PHE A 167 13.07 -3.03 10.48
C PHE A 167 14.00 -4.07 9.83
N ALA A 168 13.54 -5.31 9.70
CA ALA A 168 14.30 -6.39 9.06
C ALA A 168 14.62 -6.07 7.58
N TYR A 169 13.68 -5.43 6.87
CA TYR A 169 13.87 -4.98 5.50
C TYR A 169 14.88 -3.83 5.41
N LYS A 170 14.75 -2.81 6.26
CA LYS A 170 15.68 -1.67 6.32
C LYS A 170 17.11 -2.11 6.66
N MET A 171 17.27 -3.10 7.54
CA MET A 171 18.57 -3.70 7.87
C MET A 171 19.12 -4.63 6.78
N ARG A 172 18.37 -4.83 5.68
CA ARG A 172 18.71 -5.77 4.59
C ARG A 172 18.92 -7.21 5.06
N TRP A 173 18.30 -7.59 6.17
CA TRP A 173 18.30 -8.98 6.64
C TRP A 173 17.52 -9.88 5.66
N ILE A 174 16.45 -9.34 5.08
CA ILE A 174 15.61 -10.03 4.11
C ILE A 174 16.01 -9.58 2.70
N ARG A 175 16.45 -10.53 1.86
CA ARG A 175 16.67 -10.28 0.43
C ARG A 175 15.59 -10.97 -0.38
N VAL A 176 14.65 -10.18 -0.88
CA VAL A 176 13.58 -10.67 -1.73
C VAL A 176 14.13 -10.93 -3.14
N THR A 177 14.23 -12.22 -3.48
CA THR A 177 14.67 -12.70 -4.80
C THR A 177 13.49 -13.13 -5.66
N ARG A 178 13.71 -13.33 -6.96
CA ARG A 178 12.68 -13.88 -7.87
C ARG A 178 12.14 -15.23 -7.40
N ARG A 179 12.99 -16.07 -6.78
CA ARG A 179 12.58 -17.37 -6.21
C ARG A 179 11.68 -17.19 -4.98
N PHE A 180 11.99 -16.21 -4.13
CA PHE A 180 11.16 -15.88 -2.98
C PHE A 180 9.76 -15.41 -3.42
N TYR A 181 9.68 -14.53 -4.43
CA TYR A 181 8.40 -14.11 -5.00
C TYR A 181 7.57 -15.31 -5.50
N GLY A 182 8.17 -16.17 -6.32
CA GLY A 182 7.48 -17.37 -6.83
C GLY A 182 7.02 -18.33 -5.73
N PHE A 183 7.84 -18.51 -4.69
CA PHE A 183 7.50 -19.34 -3.53
C PHE A 183 6.33 -18.77 -2.74
N VAL A 184 6.36 -17.47 -2.39
CA VAL A 184 5.29 -16.82 -1.64
C VAL A 184 3.98 -16.88 -2.42
N MET A 185 3.98 -16.54 -3.71
CA MET A 185 2.79 -16.63 -4.54
C MET A 185 2.20 -18.05 -4.60
N ALA A 186 3.04 -19.07 -4.74
CA ALA A 186 2.59 -20.47 -4.72
C ALA A 186 2.03 -20.87 -3.35
N ALA A 187 2.69 -20.47 -2.26
CA ALA A 187 2.24 -20.75 -0.89
C ALA A 187 0.90 -20.07 -0.60
N THR A 188 0.72 -18.81 -1.02
CA THR A 188 -0.54 -18.09 -0.88
C THR A 188 -1.65 -18.72 -1.72
N LEU A 189 -1.36 -19.12 -2.96
CA LEU A 189 -2.34 -19.81 -3.80
C LEU A 189 -2.80 -21.11 -3.12
N GLY A 190 -1.86 -21.90 -2.59
CA GLY A 190 -2.18 -23.11 -1.83
C GLY A 190 -3.03 -22.84 -0.60
N PHE A 191 -2.68 -21.79 0.17
CA PHE A 191 -3.46 -21.36 1.33
C PHE A 191 -4.90 -20.96 0.95
N ILE A 192 -5.06 -20.13 -0.08
CA ILE A 192 -6.39 -19.70 -0.56
C ILE A 192 -7.20 -20.88 -1.07
N LEU A 193 -6.60 -21.79 -1.86
CA LEU A 193 -7.29 -22.97 -2.37
C LEU A 193 -7.76 -23.87 -1.22
N LEU A 194 -6.94 -24.07 -0.19
CA LEU A 194 -7.33 -24.85 0.97
C LEU A 194 -8.47 -24.19 1.75
N MET A 195 -8.41 -22.86 1.95
CA MET A 195 -9.49 -22.09 2.58
C MET A 195 -10.80 -22.15 1.79
N LEU A 196 -10.70 -22.17 0.46
CA LEU A 196 -11.84 -22.31 -0.44
C LEU A 196 -12.44 -23.71 -0.33
N VAL A 197 -11.63 -24.77 -0.34
CA VAL A 197 -12.08 -26.15 -0.12
C VAL A 197 -12.76 -26.26 1.25
N ASN A 198 -12.14 -25.76 2.32
CA ASN A 198 -12.73 -25.74 3.65
C ASN A 198 -14.10 -25.03 3.67
N SER A 199 -14.22 -23.89 2.98
CA SER A 199 -15.48 -23.15 2.90
C SER A 199 -16.55 -23.91 2.11
N LEU A 200 -16.19 -24.58 1.02
CA LEU A 200 -17.12 -25.45 0.28
C LEU A 200 -17.62 -26.60 1.16
N PHE A 201 -16.74 -27.24 1.92
CA PHE A 201 -17.14 -28.28 2.89
C PHE A 201 -18.07 -27.74 3.98
N ALA A 202 -17.85 -26.52 4.47
CA ALA A 202 -18.75 -25.89 5.43
C ALA A 202 -20.15 -25.62 4.83
N ILE A 203 -20.23 -25.20 3.56
CA ILE A 203 -21.48 -24.88 2.88
C ILE A 203 -22.27 -26.14 2.49
N PHE A 204 -21.60 -27.16 1.95
CA PHE A 204 -22.24 -28.35 1.41
C PHE A 204 -22.30 -29.54 2.38
N GLY A 205 -21.37 -29.63 3.33
CA GLY A 205 -21.25 -30.75 4.27
C GLY A 205 -22.01 -30.58 5.58
N GLY A 206 -22.36 -29.34 5.96
CA GLY A 206 -23.01 -29.01 7.23
C GLY A 206 -22.05 -29.09 8.43
N GLY A 207 -22.04 -28.06 9.29
CA GLY A 207 -21.13 -27.95 10.46
C GLY A 207 -20.00 -26.94 10.25
N ASP A 208 -18.91 -27.07 11.01
CA ASP A 208 -17.78 -26.12 11.07
C ASP A 208 -16.74 -26.31 9.93
N GLY A 209 -17.13 -26.95 8.82
CA GLY A 209 -16.25 -27.35 7.71
C GLY A 209 -15.31 -28.49 8.08
N LEU A 210 -14.02 -28.38 7.72
CA LEU A 210 -12.96 -29.35 8.06
C LEU A 210 -12.37 -29.12 9.47
N GLY A 211 -12.99 -28.26 10.30
CA GLY A 211 -12.48 -27.92 11.63
C GLY A 211 -11.26 -26.99 11.63
N PHE A 212 -10.96 -26.33 10.50
CA PHE A 212 -9.86 -25.35 10.40
C PHE A 212 -10.21 -23.97 10.98
N ARG A 213 -11.45 -23.77 11.46
CA ARG A 213 -11.92 -22.51 12.04
C ARG A 213 -11.89 -22.47 13.56
N SER A 214 -11.82 -23.63 14.23
CA SER A 214 -11.91 -23.78 15.68
C SER A 214 -10.77 -24.65 16.23
N GLY A 215 -10.34 -24.36 17.46
CA GLY A 215 -9.28 -25.08 18.18
C GLY A 215 -7.85 -24.92 17.61
N GLY A 216 -6.96 -25.85 17.98
CA GLY A 216 -5.52 -25.78 17.67
C GLY A 216 -5.15 -25.77 16.19
N LEU A 217 -6.00 -26.30 15.31
CA LEU A 217 -5.81 -26.19 13.86
C LEU A 217 -6.06 -24.76 13.35
N GLY A 218 -7.08 -24.07 13.86
CA GLY A 218 -7.32 -22.67 13.52
C GLY A 218 -6.17 -21.75 13.95
N LEU A 219 -5.54 -22.04 15.10
CA LEU A 219 -4.35 -21.35 15.57
C LEU A 219 -3.16 -21.54 14.61
N LEU A 220 -2.91 -22.78 14.18
CA LEU A 220 -1.85 -23.10 13.21
C LEU A 220 -2.08 -22.37 11.88
N PHE A 221 -3.31 -22.39 11.37
CA PHE A 221 -3.65 -21.69 10.12
C PHE A 221 -3.52 -20.18 10.25
N GLY A 222 -3.93 -19.60 11.39
CA GLY A 222 -3.71 -18.20 11.69
C GLY A 222 -2.23 -17.85 11.70
N ALA A 223 -1.39 -18.65 12.37
CA ALA A 223 0.05 -18.43 12.41
C ALA A 223 0.69 -18.48 11.01
N ILE A 224 0.30 -19.46 10.19
CA ILE A 224 0.73 -19.54 8.78
C ILE A 224 0.26 -18.32 8.00
N GLY A 225 -0.98 -17.88 8.20
CA GLY A 225 -1.55 -16.69 7.58
C GLY A 225 -0.77 -15.41 7.91
N VAL A 226 -0.36 -15.25 9.18
CA VAL A 226 0.48 -14.12 9.63
C VAL A 226 1.88 -14.18 9.02
N ILE A 227 2.51 -15.37 8.94
CA ILE A 227 3.82 -15.54 8.30
C ILE A 227 3.75 -15.21 6.80
N LEU A 228 2.70 -15.65 6.11
CA LEU A 228 2.46 -15.32 4.71
C LEU A 228 2.22 -13.82 4.53
N GLY A 229 1.44 -13.20 5.41
CA GLY A 229 1.25 -11.75 5.43
C GLY A 229 2.57 -11.00 5.62
N ALA A 230 3.41 -11.41 6.57
CA ALA A 230 4.74 -10.83 6.76
C ALA A 230 5.64 -10.98 5.52
N CYS A 231 5.53 -12.11 4.81
CA CYS A 231 6.22 -12.32 3.55
C CYS A 231 5.71 -11.39 2.44
N PHE A 232 4.39 -11.19 2.31
CA PHE A 232 3.82 -10.18 1.41
C PHE A 232 4.30 -8.78 1.73
N LEU A 233 4.39 -8.45 3.01
CA LEU A 233 4.83 -7.14 3.47
C LEU A 233 6.27 -6.85 2.99
N ALA A 234 7.14 -7.86 3.04
CA ALA A 234 8.47 -7.77 2.45
C ALA A 234 8.45 -7.65 0.90
N LEU A 235 7.52 -8.32 0.22
CA LEU A 235 7.31 -8.17 -1.24
C LEU A 235 6.83 -6.74 -1.59
N ASP A 236 5.93 -6.17 -0.81
CA ASP A 236 5.36 -4.84 -1.01
C ASP A 236 6.45 -3.78 -0.86
N PHE A 237 7.30 -3.89 0.18
CA PHE A 237 8.45 -3.02 0.34
C PHE A 237 9.43 -3.11 -0.82
N LYS A 238 9.69 -4.32 -1.33
CA LYS A 238 10.53 -4.47 -2.52
C LYS A 238 9.89 -3.84 -3.75
N GLN A 239 8.59 -4.02 -3.97
CA GLN A 239 7.89 -3.41 -5.11
C GLN A 239 7.98 -1.89 -5.05
N VAL A 240 7.84 -1.30 -3.87
CA VAL A 240 8.02 0.14 -3.64
C VAL A 240 9.46 0.59 -3.93
N GLU A 241 10.46 -0.13 -3.40
CA GLU A 241 11.88 0.19 -3.62
C GLU A 241 12.27 0.08 -5.10
N ASP A 242 11.87 -1.00 -5.77
CA ASP A 242 12.10 -1.23 -7.19
C ASP A 242 11.39 -0.13 -8.03
N GLY A 243 10.15 0.23 -7.69
CA GLY A 243 9.41 1.30 -8.35
C GLY A 243 10.12 2.65 -8.28
N ILE A 244 10.69 3.00 -7.13
CA ILE A 244 11.47 4.22 -6.95
C ILE A 244 12.81 4.13 -7.70
N ALA A 245 13.50 2.98 -7.61
CA ALA A 245 14.79 2.77 -8.25
C ALA A 245 14.72 2.83 -9.78
N TYR A 246 13.64 2.31 -10.37
CA TYR A 246 13.39 2.38 -11.82
C TYR A 246 12.74 3.70 -12.27
N GLY A 247 12.42 4.61 -11.34
CA GLY A 247 11.82 5.90 -11.66
C GLY A 247 10.38 5.81 -12.16
N ALA A 248 9.58 4.91 -11.57
CA ALA A 248 8.18 4.73 -11.90
C ALA A 248 7.39 6.06 -11.80
N PRO A 249 6.30 6.23 -12.54
CA PRO A 249 5.43 7.39 -12.43
C PRO A 249 4.94 7.61 -11.00
N ARG A 250 4.80 8.86 -10.58
CA ARG A 250 4.28 9.26 -9.25
C ARG A 250 2.93 8.63 -8.91
N GLU A 251 2.12 8.35 -9.93
CA GLU A 251 0.82 7.70 -9.79
C GLU A 251 0.94 6.27 -9.23
N GLU A 252 2.00 5.53 -9.55
CA GLU A 252 2.25 4.15 -9.11
C GLU A 252 2.41 4.02 -7.58
N ALA A 253 2.73 5.12 -6.89
CA ALA A 253 2.75 5.15 -5.43
C ALA A 253 1.40 4.78 -4.81
N TRP A 254 0.30 4.96 -5.54
CA TRP A 254 -1.03 4.51 -5.11
C TRP A 254 -1.16 2.99 -5.10
N LEU A 255 -0.56 2.28 -6.06
CA LEU A 255 -0.57 0.81 -6.06
C LEU A 255 0.28 0.25 -4.92
N GLY A 256 1.44 0.85 -4.65
CA GLY A 256 2.28 0.48 -3.50
C GLY A 256 1.54 0.67 -2.17
N ALA A 257 0.88 1.82 -1.99
CA ALA A 257 0.05 2.08 -0.82
C ALA A 257 -1.11 1.07 -0.70
N PHE A 258 -1.79 0.77 -1.80
CA PHE A 258 -2.90 -0.19 -1.83
C PHE A 258 -2.45 -1.60 -1.44
N ALA A 259 -1.36 -2.11 -2.02
CA ALA A 259 -0.81 -3.43 -1.68
C ALA A 259 -0.44 -3.51 -0.20
N LEU A 260 0.28 -2.50 0.33
CA LEU A 260 0.62 -2.41 1.74
C LEU A 260 -0.63 -2.43 2.64
N THR A 261 -1.68 -1.71 2.27
CA THR A 261 -2.94 -1.72 3.06
C THR A 261 -3.61 -3.08 3.05
N MET A 262 -3.69 -3.74 1.89
CA MET A 262 -4.30 -5.06 1.77
C MET A 262 -3.55 -6.11 2.60
N THR A 263 -2.23 -6.08 2.55
CA THR A 263 -1.39 -6.95 3.36
C THR A 263 -1.56 -6.69 4.86
N LEU A 264 -1.67 -5.41 5.27
CA LEU A 264 -1.86 -5.07 6.67
C LEU A 264 -3.24 -5.52 7.19
N VAL A 265 -4.28 -5.36 6.36
CA VAL A 265 -5.63 -5.87 6.65
C VAL A 265 -5.65 -7.39 6.75
N TRP A 266 -4.97 -8.08 5.84
CA TRP A 266 -4.83 -9.53 5.90
C TRP A 266 -4.21 -9.98 7.22
N ILE A 267 -3.08 -9.38 7.62
CA ILE A 267 -2.44 -9.69 8.91
C ILE A 267 -3.39 -9.38 10.06
N TYR A 268 -4.18 -8.31 9.98
CA TYR A 268 -5.15 -7.97 11.01
C TYR A 268 -6.21 -9.05 11.19
N VAL A 269 -6.82 -9.53 10.11
CA VAL A 269 -7.83 -10.58 10.18
C VAL A 269 -7.25 -11.89 10.73
N GLU A 270 -6.02 -12.25 10.35
CA GLU A 270 -5.37 -13.46 10.86
C GLU A 270 -4.93 -13.33 12.34
N MET A 271 -4.47 -12.14 12.76
CA MET A 271 -4.19 -11.87 14.18
C MET A 271 -5.48 -11.88 15.01
N LEU A 272 -6.56 -11.30 14.46
CA LEU A 272 -7.88 -11.32 15.08
C LEU A 272 -8.36 -12.76 15.26
N ARG A 273 -8.15 -13.63 14.26
CA ARG A 273 -8.45 -15.06 14.36
C ARG A 273 -7.65 -15.73 15.48
N ILE A 274 -6.33 -15.52 15.54
CA ILE A 274 -5.47 -16.13 16.56
C ILE A 274 -5.96 -15.76 17.97
N PHE A 275 -6.14 -14.47 18.24
CA PHE A 275 -6.56 -14.03 19.58
C PHE A 275 -8.01 -14.40 19.87
N SER A 276 -8.88 -14.42 18.86
CA SER A 276 -10.26 -14.90 18.98
C SER A 276 -10.32 -16.36 19.43
N ILE A 277 -9.46 -17.23 18.89
CA ILE A 277 -9.41 -18.65 19.28
C ILE A 277 -8.84 -18.79 20.69
N LEU A 278 -7.73 -18.09 20.98
CA LEU A 278 -7.08 -18.17 22.28
C LEU A 278 -7.98 -17.67 23.42
N SER A 279 -8.77 -16.61 23.19
CA SER A 279 -9.70 -16.08 24.19
C SER A 279 -11.05 -16.79 24.24
N GLY A 280 -11.37 -17.62 23.24
CA GLY A 280 -12.61 -18.41 23.20
C GLY A 280 -12.48 -19.82 23.80
N ASP A 281 -11.24 -20.29 24.03
CA ASP A 281 -10.92 -21.57 24.68
C ASP A 281 -10.76 -21.47 26.21
N ASP A 282 -10.91 -20.26 26.79
CA ASP A 282 -10.97 -19.98 28.25
C ASP A 282 -12.43 -19.89 28.75
#